data_AF-A0A0H3ZRE2-F1
#
_entry.id   AF-A0A0H3ZRE2-F1
#
_cell.length_a   1.000
_cell.length_b   1.000
_cell.length_c   1.000
_cell.angle_alpha   90.00
_cell.angle_beta   90.00
_cell.angle_gamma   90.00
#
_symmetry.space_group_name_H-M   'P 1'
#
loop_
_entity.id
_entity.type
_entity.pdbx_description
1 polymer ?
#
loop_
_entity_poly.entity_id
_entity_poly.type
_entity_poly.pdbx_seq_one_letter_code
_entity_poly.pdbx_strand_id
1 'polypeptide(L)'
;MKYLLMVAFFLIAPAAVASGTAPELPPVDWITLLTVFGGEYGKVIAAWVSVALVVWSQVRQLIPPQWLAKLPTWLIDVLEFLAANKGKAGNEVWNDPKHFKQAKT
;
A
#
# COMPACT_ATOMS: atom_id res chain seq x y z
N MET A 1 -22.21 -5.87 -2.46
CA MET A 1 -21.01 -5.43 -1.70
C MET A 1 -20.76 -6.25 -0.44
N LYS A 2 -21.76 -6.45 0.46
CA LYS A 2 -21.61 -7.27 1.68
C LYS A 2 -21.05 -8.68 1.44
N TYR A 3 -21.54 -9.37 0.41
CA TYR A 3 -21.11 -10.73 0.08
C TYR A 3 -19.71 -10.80 -0.56
N LEU A 4 -19.28 -9.74 -1.25
CA LEU A 4 -17.93 -9.66 -1.84
C LEU A 4 -16.85 -9.55 -0.77
N LEU A 5 -17.10 -8.77 0.30
CA LEU A 5 -16.19 -8.68 1.44
C LEU A 5 -16.11 -9.99 2.23
N MET A 6 -17.22 -10.71 2.38
CA MET A 6 -17.21 -12.02 3.04
C MET A 6 -16.44 -13.07 2.25
N VAL A 7 -16.56 -13.08 0.92
CA VAL A 7 -15.81 -13.99 0.06
C VAL A 7 -14.31 -13.68 0.10
N ALA A 8 -13.93 -12.41 0.06
CA ALA A 8 -12.52 -12.01 0.20
C ALA A 8 -11.94 -12.44 1.56
N PHE A 9 -12.70 -12.28 2.65
CA PHE A 9 -12.27 -12.71 3.98
C PHE A 9 -12.12 -14.24 4.08
N PHE A 10 -13.04 -15.00 3.48
CA PHE A 10 -13.04 -16.46 3.52
C PHE A 10 -11.93 -17.10 2.67
N LEU A 11 -11.45 -16.41 1.62
CA LEU A 11 -10.34 -16.87 0.78
C LEU A 11 -8.96 -16.62 1.43
N ILE A 12 -8.84 -15.62 2.30
CA ILE A 12 -7.57 -15.25 2.95
C ILE A 12 -7.42 -15.97 4.30
N ALA A 13 -8.51 -16.24 5.02
CA ALA A 13 -8.48 -16.82 6.36
C ALA A 13 -7.78 -18.20 6.47
N PRO A 14 -7.93 -19.15 5.52
CA PRO A 14 -7.27 -20.45 5.63
C PRO A 14 -5.74 -20.35 5.50
N ALA A 15 -5.23 -19.43 4.67
CA ALA A 15 -3.80 -19.21 4.51
C ALA A 15 -3.15 -18.63 5.78
N ALA A 16 -3.89 -17.82 6.55
CA ALA A 16 -3.45 -17.29 7.83
C ALA A 16 -3.43 -18.35 8.96
N VAL A 17 -4.23 -19.41 8.84
CA VAL A 17 -4.26 -20.53 9.82
C VAL A 17 -3.21 -21.58 9.51
N ALA A 18 -2.87 -21.78 8.22
CA ALA A 18 -1.87 -22.75 7.78
C ALA A 18 -0.41 -22.33 8.04
N SER A 19 -0.13 -21.06 8.33
CA SER A 19 1.22 -20.54 8.55
C SER A 19 1.77 -20.77 9.98
N GLY A 20 1.07 -21.52 10.84
CA GLY A 20 1.39 -21.67 12.26
C GLY A 20 2.23 -22.90 12.66
N THR A 21 2.65 -23.77 11.73
CA THR A 21 3.17 -25.13 12.05
C THR A 21 4.64 -25.38 11.77
N ALA A 22 5.44 -24.36 11.45
CA ALA A 22 6.90 -24.49 11.34
C ALA A 22 7.60 -23.50 12.27
N PRO A 23 8.68 -23.89 12.99
CA PRO A 23 9.60 -22.92 13.56
C PRO A 23 10.46 -22.37 12.42
N GLU A 24 9.82 -21.68 11.47
CA GLU A 24 10.52 -20.77 10.58
C GLU A 24 10.91 -19.56 11.44
N LEU A 25 12.18 -19.16 11.39
CA LEU A 25 12.57 -17.84 11.83
C LEU A 25 11.57 -16.86 11.21
N PRO A 26 10.82 -16.08 12.00
CA PRO A 26 9.83 -15.18 11.43
C PRO A 26 10.55 -14.34 10.37
N PRO A 27 10.02 -14.27 9.13
CA PRO A 27 10.60 -13.43 8.10
C PRO A 27 10.87 -12.06 8.72
N VAL A 28 12.10 -11.55 8.60
CA VAL A 28 12.44 -10.24 9.14
C VAL A 28 11.77 -9.18 8.27
N ASP A 29 10.49 -8.98 8.51
CA ASP A 29 9.66 -7.96 7.90
C ASP A 29 9.45 -6.80 8.88
N TRP A 30 8.99 -5.67 8.34
CA TRP A 30 8.80 -4.46 9.13
C TRP A 30 7.73 -4.63 10.23
N ILE A 31 6.77 -5.54 10.04
CA ILE A 31 5.71 -5.86 11.02
C ILE A 31 6.31 -6.61 12.22
N THR A 32 7.17 -7.59 11.95
CA THR A 32 7.90 -8.38 12.94
C THR A 32 8.85 -7.48 13.72
N LEU A 33 9.56 -6.58 13.04
CA LEU A 33 10.42 -5.60 13.71
C LEU A 33 9.61 -4.67 14.64
N LEU A 34 8.50 -4.09 14.16
CA LEU A 34 7.65 -3.26 15.00
C LEU A 34 7.08 -4.03 16.19
N THR A 35 6.70 -5.28 15.99
CA THR A 35 6.15 -6.14 17.04
C THR A 35 7.21 -6.51 18.08
N VAL A 36 8.45 -6.77 17.66
CA VAL A 36 9.56 -7.11 18.57
C VAL A 36 9.98 -5.89 19.40
N PHE A 37 10.09 -4.71 18.79
CA PHE A 37 10.52 -3.50 19.51
C PHE A 37 9.38 -2.81 20.28
N GLY A 38 8.16 -2.89 19.79
CA GLY A 38 7.00 -2.18 20.33
C GLY A 38 5.99 -3.06 21.07
N GLY A 39 6.22 -4.38 21.14
CA GLY A 39 5.30 -5.32 21.77
C GLY A 39 3.89 -5.26 21.17
N GLU A 40 2.88 -5.19 22.03
CA GLU A 40 1.47 -5.10 21.62
C GLU A 40 1.15 -3.79 20.88
N TYR A 41 1.77 -2.67 21.27
CA TYR A 41 1.64 -1.39 20.55
C TYR A 41 2.23 -1.48 19.14
N GLY A 42 3.33 -2.23 18.97
CA GLY A 42 3.94 -2.48 17.67
C GLY A 42 2.98 -3.16 16.69
N LYS A 43 2.23 -4.16 17.16
CA LYS A 43 1.19 -4.84 16.38
C LYS A 43 0.06 -3.88 15.98
N VAL A 44 -0.39 -3.05 16.92
CA VAL A 44 -1.46 -2.07 16.68
C VAL A 44 -1.01 -1.03 15.66
N ILE A 45 0.22 -0.52 15.76
CA ILE A 45 0.80 0.42 14.79
C ILE A 45 0.87 -0.23 13.41
N ALA A 46 1.39 -1.45 13.31
CA ALA A 46 1.49 -2.15 12.04
C ALA A 46 0.12 -2.37 11.39
N ALA A 47 -0.90 -2.70 12.19
CA ALA A 47 -2.28 -2.83 11.70
C ALA A 47 -2.80 -1.49 11.14
N TRP A 48 -2.67 -0.39 11.89
CA TRP A 48 -3.15 0.92 11.43
C TRP A 48 -2.41 1.44 10.21
N VAL A 49 -1.08 1.26 10.16
CA VAL A 49 -0.27 1.63 8.99
C VAL A 49 -0.71 0.83 7.76
N SER A 50 -0.91 -0.48 7.92
CA SER A 50 -1.38 -1.34 6.81
C SER A 50 -2.74 -0.89 6.29
N VAL A 51 -3.69 -0.62 7.18
CA VAL A 51 -5.03 -0.10 6.81
C VAL A 51 -4.90 1.25 6.09
N ALA A 52 -4.08 2.17 6.59
CA ALA A 52 -3.88 3.47 6.00
C ALA A 52 -3.29 3.37 4.58
N LEU A 53 -2.31 2.48 4.35
CA LEU A 53 -1.72 2.26 3.03
C LEU A 53 -2.70 1.63 2.03
N VAL A 54 -3.52 0.68 2.49
CA VAL A 54 -4.58 0.10 1.65
C VAL A 54 -5.60 1.18 1.27
N VAL A 55 -6.07 1.98 2.24
CA VAL A 55 -6.99 3.09 1.95
C VAL A 55 -6.35 4.10 0.99
N TRP A 56 -5.09 4.46 1.21
CA TRP A 56 -4.37 5.37 0.33
C TRP A 56 -4.25 4.84 -1.10
N SER A 57 -3.98 3.54 -1.29
CA SER A 57 -3.89 2.94 -2.63
C SER A 57 -5.21 3.03 -3.40
N GLN A 58 -6.36 2.89 -2.71
CA GLN A 58 -7.68 3.08 -3.32
C GLN A 58 -7.98 4.55 -3.60
N VAL A 59 -7.69 5.45 -2.63
CA VAL A 59 -7.91 6.89 -2.79
C VAL A 59 -7.07 7.45 -3.94
N ARG A 60 -5.81 7.03 -4.07
CA ARG A 60 -4.92 7.46 -5.14
C ARG A 60 -5.50 7.14 -6.53
N GLN A 61 -6.19 6.02 -6.71
CA GLN A 61 -6.82 5.66 -8.00
C GLN A 61 -7.95 6.63 -8.40
N LEU A 62 -8.58 7.30 -7.43
CA LEU A 62 -9.63 8.29 -7.67
C LEU A 62 -9.09 9.69 -7.95
N ILE A 63 -7.84 9.96 -7.58
CA ILE A 63 -7.22 11.27 -7.76
C ILE A 63 -6.65 11.38 -9.18
N PRO A 64 -7.11 12.34 -10.00
CA PRO A 64 -6.58 12.52 -11.34
C PRO A 64 -5.11 12.97 -11.30
N PRO A 65 -4.24 12.46 -12.19
CA PRO A 65 -2.81 12.78 -12.21
C PRO A 65 -2.52 14.29 -12.31
N GLN A 66 -3.40 15.04 -12.97
CA GLN A 66 -3.31 16.49 -13.14
C GLN A 66 -3.34 17.27 -11.82
N TRP A 67 -3.98 16.72 -10.78
CA TRP A 67 -4.03 17.34 -9.46
C TRP A 67 -2.73 17.10 -8.70
N LEU A 68 -2.18 15.88 -8.78
CA LEU A 68 -0.89 15.54 -8.18
C LEU A 68 0.29 16.23 -8.87
N ALA A 69 0.18 16.53 -10.17
CA ALA A 69 1.19 17.28 -10.93
C ALA A 69 1.50 18.67 -10.34
N LYS A 70 0.59 19.23 -9.52
CA LYS A 70 0.80 20.51 -8.83
C LYS A 70 1.78 20.41 -7.65
N LEU A 71 2.07 19.20 -7.19
CA LEU A 71 2.92 18.96 -6.02
C LEU A 71 4.42 18.98 -6.39
N PRO A 72 5.30 19.21 -5.40
CA PRO A 72 6.74 19.01 -5.56
C PRO A 72 7.05 17.57 -5.99
N THR A 73 8.07 17.39 -6.84
CA THR A 73 8.38 16.10 -7.46
C THR A 73 8.69 15.02 -6.42
N TRP A 74 9.41 15.38 -5.35
CA TRP A 74 9.71 14.46 -4.24
C TRP A 74 8.44 13.97 -3.53
N LEU A 75 7.42 14.83 -3.40
CA LEU A 75 6.16 14.47 -2.74
C LEU A 75 5.33 13.55 -3.61
N ILE A 76 5.31 13.79 -4.93
CA ILE A 76 4.70 12.86 -5.89
C ILE A 76 5.37 11.48 -5.76
N ASP A 77 6.70 11.43 -5.72
CA ASP A 77 7.44 10.17 -5.58
C ASP A 77 7.09 9.40 -4.31
N VAL A 78 6.93 10.09 -3.17
CA VAL A 78 6.51 9.48 -1.92
C VAL A 78 5.08 8.97 -2.02
N LEU A 79 4.15 9.78 -2.52
CA LEU A 79 2.73 9.42 -2.60
C LEU A 79 2.46 8.26 -3.57
N GLU A 80 3.14 8.22 -4.72
CA GLU A 80 3.07 7.09 -5.66
C GLU A 80 3.73 5.83 -5.08
N PHE A 81 4.84 5.97 -4.35
CA PHE A 81 5.48 4.85 -3.68
C PHE A 81 4.58 4.24 -2.61
N LEU A 82 3.96 5.07 -1.76
CA LEU A 82 3.03 4.62 -0.72
C LEU A 82 1.75 4.00 -1.31
N ALA A 83 1.34 4.43 -2.50
CA ALA A 83 0.21 3.83 -3.21
C ALA A 83 0.57 2.52 -3.93
N ALA A 84 1.84 2.10 -3.91
CA ALA A 84 2.38 1.01 -4.73
C ALA A 84 2.17 1.22 -6.25
N ASN A 85 2.04 2.47 -6.69
CA ASN A 85 1.88 2.87 -8.09
C ASN A 85 3.20 3.26 -8.76
N LYS A 86 4.32 3.20 -8.04
CA LYS A 86 5.64 3.49 -8.60
C LYS A 86 6.16 2.27 -9.38
N GLY A 87 5.84 2.17 -10.67
CA GLY A 87 6.26 1.06 -11.53
C GLY A 87 6.24 1.37 -13.03
N LYS A 88 6.97 0.59 -13.84
CA LYS A 88 7.01 0.70 -15.31
C LYS A 88 5.92 -0.18 -15.95
N ALA A 89 4.65 0.18 -15.84
CA ALA A 89 3.68 -0.34 -16.79
C ALA A 89 3.73 0.58 -18.03
N GLY A 90 4.15 0.06 -19.18
CA GLY A 90 4.40 0.83 -20.41
C GLY A 90 3.20 1.63 -20.95
N ASN A 91 2.00 1.45 -20.39
CA ASN A 91 0.78 2.18 -20.72
C ASN A 91 0.55 3.42 -19.82
N GLU A 92 1.40 3.67 -18.83
CA GLU A 92 1.18 4.68 -17.77
C GLU A 92 1.64 6.10 -18.07
N VAL A 93 2.16 6.39 -19.27
CA VAL A 93 2.56 7.77 -19.63
C VAL A 93 1.40 8.75 -19.44
N TRP A 94 0.16 8.32 -19.70
CA TRP A 94 -1.07 9.09 -19.50
C TRP A 94 -1.58 9.14 -18.06
N ASN A 95 -1.00 8.35 -17.15
CA ASN A 95 -1.39 8.29 -15.74
C ASN A 95 -0.29 8.81 -14.79
N ASP A 96 0.90 9.10 -15.32
CA ASP A 96 2.03 9.66 -14.60
C ASP A 96 1.83 11.17 -14.34
N PRO A 97 1.68 11.61 -13.06
CA PRO A 97 1.58 13.03 -12.73
C PRO A 97 2.78 13.85 -13.18
N LYS A 98 3.98 13.26 -13.28
CA LYS A 98 5.20 13.96 -13.72
C LYS A 98 5.14 14.30 -15.20
N HIS A 99 4.51 13.46 -16.02
CA HIS A 99 4.31 13.73 -17.45
C HIS A 99 3.41 14.96 -17.67
N PHE A 100 2.32 15.08 -16.90
CA PHE A 100 1.46 16.27 -16.95
C PHE A 100 2.12 17.53 -16.39
N LYS A 101 3.04 17.39 -15.43
CA LYS A 101 3.80 18.52 -14.89
C LYS A 101 4.72 19.12 -15.95
N GLN A 102 5.42 18.27 -16.70
CA GLN A 102 6.31 18.70 -17.78
C GLN A 102 5.55 19.37 -18.95
N ALA A 103 4.35 18.88 -19.29
CA ALA A 103 3.52 19.47 -20.34
C ALA A 103 2.93 20.86 -19.99
N LYS A 104 2.99 21.28 -18.72
CA LYS A 104 2.50 22.58 -18.23
C LYS A 104 3.59 23.63 -18.02
N THR A 105 4.85 23.27 -18.23
CA THR A 105 6.01 24.18 -18.13
C THR A 105 6.40 24.61 -19.53
#